data_AF-A0A821IMQ5-F1
#
_entry.id   AF-A0A821IMQ5-F1
#
_cell.length_a   1.000
_cell.length_b   1.000
_cell.length_c   1.000
_cell.angle_alpha   90.00
_cell.angle_beta   90.00
_cell.angle_gamma   90.00
#
_symmetry.space_group_name_H-M   'P 1'
#
loop_
_entity.id
_entity.type
_entity.pdbx_description
1 polymer ?
#
loop_
_entity_poly.entity_id
_entity_poly.type
_entity_poly.pdbx_seq_one_letter_code
_entity_poly.pdbx_strand_id
1 'polypeptide(L)'
;KVELVTTCCKFLSYFCRTSRHNQRAMFEHLSYLLENSSMLLSRPSLRGSAPLDVASASVMDNNELALALRESHLEKIASYLSRCGTTRNEELFLQGYHDIGWDPVDGERFLDFLKFCVWVNGDTVEENADLVVRLLIRRPDCLGPALRGEGGGLLKAIREGIAQSLYIARRQNPDDPVIQAAYQEIIDDESMHNLNEE
;
A
#
# COMPACT_ATOMS: atom_id res chain seq x y z
N LYS A 1 11.95 22.50 1.77
CA LYS A 1 12.60 21.21 1.38
C LYS A 1 11.57 20.20 0.85
N VAL A 2 10.53 19.84 1.62
CA VAL A 2 9.46 18.92 1.16
C VAL A 2 8.74 19.45 -0.09
N GLU A 3 8.38 20.74 -0.11
CA GLU A 3 7.70 21.36 -1.26
C GLU A 3 8.48 21.20 -2.57
N LEU A 4 9.80 21.44 -2.53
CA LEU A 4 10.67 21.24 -3.68
C LEU A 4 10.63 19.78 -4.17
N VAL A 5 10.78 18.80 -3.26
CA VAL A 5 10.72 17.37 -3.61
C VAL A 5 9.38 17.01 -4.24
N THR A 6 8.27 17.44 -3.64
CA THR A 6 6.92 17.15 -4.16
C THR A 6 6.69 17.77 -5.53
N THR A 7 7.19 18.98 -5.76
CA THR A 7 7.05 19.69 -7.04
C THR A 7 7.90 19.02 -8.12
N CYS A 8 9.14 18.64 -7.79
CA CYS A 8 10.01 17.89 -8.70
C CYS A 8 9.41 16.52 -9.05
N CYS A 9 8.91 15.76 -8.07
CA CYS A 9 8.30 14.45 -8.34
C CYS A 9 7.05 14.59 -9.22
N LYS A 10 6.18 15.58 -8.96
CA LYS A 10 5.03 15.87 -9.84
C LYS A 10 5.50 16.17 -11.27
N PHE A 11 6.46 17.07 -11.42
CA PHE A 11 7.02 17.41 -12.73
C PHE A 11 7.56 16.18 -13.46
N LEU A 12 8.35 15.35 -12.79
CA LEU A 12 8.93 14.14 -13.37
C LEU A 12 7.85 13.10 -13.75
N SER A 13 6.83 12.91 -12.92
CA SER A 13 5.69 12.06 -13.24
C SER A 13 4.94 12.54 -14.50
N TYR A 14 4.75 13.85 -14.66
CA TYR A 14 4.20 14.42 -15.90
C TYR A 14 5.17 14.24 -17.07
N PHE A 15 6.46 14.48 -16.86
CA PHE A 15 7.50 14.30 -17.88
C PHE A 15 7.50 12.89 -18.46
N CYS A 16 7.38 11.85 -17.62
CA CYS A 16 7.22 10.46 -18.08
C CYS A 16 6.03 10.26 -19.03
N ARG A 17 4.92 10.97 -18.83
CA ARG A 17 3.69 10.83 -19.63
C ARG A 17 3.76 11.55 -20.98
N THR A 18 4.71 12.47 -21.17
CA THR A 18 4.79 13.26 -22.41
C THR A 18 5.33 12.45 -23.59
N SER A 19 6.18 11.45 -23.36
CA SER A 19 6.67 10.58 -24.44
C SER A 19 7.26 9.26 -23.90
N ARG A 20 7.27 8.23 -24.74
CA ARG A 20 7.95 6.95 -24.46
C ARG A 20 9.45 7.11 -24.23
N HIS A 21 10.08 8.05 -24.92
CA HIS A 21 11.51 8.34 -24.75
C HIS A 21 11.82 8.90 -23.36
N ASN A 22 11.01 9.87 -22.90
CA ASN A 22 11.14 10.46 -21.58
C ASN A 22 10.87 9.43 -20.47
N GLN A 23 9.87 8.58 -20.70
CA GLN A 23 9.56 7.47 -19.80
C GLN A 23 10.76 6.51 -19.66
N ARG A 24 11.38 6.11 -20.79
CA ARG A 24 12.56 5.25 -20.80
C ARG A 24 13.75 5.89 -20.08
N ALA A 25 14.03 7.18 -20.33
CA ALA A 25 15.10 7.90 -19.64
C ALA A 25 14.90 7.89 -18.11
N MET A 26 13.65 8.02 -17.65
CA MET A 26 13.35 7.89 -16.22
C MET A 26 13.45 6.45 -15.70
N PHE A 27 13.11 5.45 -16.51
CA PHE A 27 13.23 4.03 -16.16
C PHE A 27 14.70 3.61 -15.96
N GLU A 28 15.64 4.19 -16.70
CA GLU A 28 17.09 3.94 -16.49
C GLU A 28 17.56 4.30 -15.06
N HIS A 29 16.83 5.21 -14.39
CA HIS A 29 17.07 5.60 -13.00
C HIS A 29 16.14 4.90 -11.99
N LEU A 30 15.39 3.88 -12.40
CA LEU A 30 14.39 3.21 -11.56
C LEU A 30 14.98 2.70 -10.25
N SER A 31 16.16 2.07 -10.27
CA SER A 31 16.78 1.56 -9.03
C SER A 31 17.01 2.66 -7.98
N TYR A 32 17.45 3.86 -8.41
CA TYR A 32 17.62 5.00 -7.52
C TYR A 32 16.29 5.52 -6.97
N LEU A 33 15.24 5.56 -7.81
CA LEU A 33 13.90 5.95 -7.35
C LEU A 33 13.36 4.97 -6.31
N LEU A 34 13.59 3.66 -6.51
CA LEU A 34 13.18 2.60 -5.58
C LEU A 34 13.98 2.62 -4.29
N GLU A 35 15.25 3.03 -4.28
CA GLU A 35 16.00 3.23 -3.03
C GLU A 35 15.42 4.33 -2.14
N ASN A 36 14.75 5.30 -2.76
CA ASN A 36 14.16 6.46 -2.08
C ASN A 36 12.62 6.42 -2.04
N SER A 37 12.01 5.27 -2.36
CA SER A 37 10.57 5.17 -2.60
C SER A 37 9.71 5.32 -1.34
N SER A 38 10.25 5.07 -0.15
CA SER A 38 9.53 5.25 1.12
C SER A 38 9.40 6.72 1.53
N MET A 39 10.02 7.65 0.79
CA MET A 39 9.96 9.07 1.13
C MET A 39 8.57 9.62 0.86
N LEU A 40 8.02 10.34 1.84
CA LEU A 40 6.72 11.05 1.77
C LEU A 40 5.48 10.15 1.61
N LEU A 41 5.60 8.82 1.72
CA LEU A 41 4.45 7.92 1.56
C LEU A 41 3.44 8.03 2.69
N SER A 42 3.89 8.28 3.93
CA SER A 42 3.05 8.39 5.12
C SER A 42 2.06 9.56 5.10
N ARG A 43 2.10 10.42 4.08
CA ARG A 43 1.20 11.56 3.90
C ARG A 43 0.30 11.33 2.69
N PRO A 44 -0.94 10.85 2.88
CA PRO A 44 -1.87 10.56 1.77
C PRO A 44 -2.10 11.76 0.82
N SER A 45 -2.06 12.99 1.34
CA SER A 45 -2.20 14.22 0.56
C SER A 45 -1.07 14.48 -0.44
N LEU A 46 0.05 13.75 -0.32
CA LEU A 46 1.20 13.82 -1.23
C LEU A 46 1.21 12.70 -2.28
N ARG A 47 0.14 11.90 -2.38
CA ARG A 47 -0.04 10.90 -3.45
C ARG A 47 0.12 11.57 -4.82
N GLY A 48 0.93 10.95 -5.69
CA GLY A 48 1.32 11.51 -7.00
C GLY A 48 2.53 12.45 -6.95
N SER A 49 3.19 12.60 -5.80
CA SER A 49 4.31 13.53 -5.60
C SER A 49 5.47 12.98 -4.76
N ALA A 50 5.56 11.65 -4.64
CA ALA A 50 6.67 10.95 -4.02
C ALA A 50 7.58 10.31 -5.10
N PRO A 51 8.83 9.95 -4.75
CA PRO A 51 9.72 9.20 -5.66
C PRO A 51 9.10 7.90 -6.18
N LEU A 52 8.29 7.19 -5.37
CA LEU A 52 7.55 6.01 -5.80
C LEU A 52 6.56 6.31 -6.92
N ASP A 53 5.93 7.49 -6.93
CA ASP A 53 5.01 7.88 -8.02
C ASP A 53 5.75 8.09 -9.33
N VAL A 54 6.97 8.62 -9.27
CA VAL A 54 7.84 8.78 -10.45
C VAL A 54 8.28 7.41 -10.96
N ALA A 55 8.63 6.49 -10.05
CA ALA A 55 8.94 5.10 -10.39
C ALA A 55 7.74 4.40 -11.05
N SER A 56 6.52 4.57 -10.51
CA SER A 56 5.30 4.07 -11.14
C SER A 56 5.12 4.66 -12.54
N ALA A 57 5.25 5.99 -12.68
CA ALA A 57 5.09 6.67 -13.96
C ALA A 57 6.12 6.25 -15.02
N SER A 58 7.32 5.83 -14.62
CA SER A 58 8.35 5.36 -15.55
C SER A 58 8.08 3.95 -16.10
N VAL A 59 7.16 3.18 -15.52
CA VAL A 59 6.79 1.82 -15.95
C VAL A 59 5.37 1.75 -16.52
N MET A 60 4.45 2.52 -15.95
CA MET A 60 3.01 2.45 -16.20
C MET A 60 2.66 2.54 -17.68
N ASP A 61 1.69 1.73 -18.11
CA ASP A 61 1.16 1.67 -19.48
C ASP A 61 2.23 1.40 -20.56
N ASN A 62 3.38 0.81 -20.21
CA ASN A 62 4.48 0.49 -21.12
C ASN A 62 4.92 -0.98 -21.06
N ASN A 63 4.50 -1.78 -22.05
CA ASN A 63 4.81 -3.20 -22.10
C ASN A 63 6.32 -3.47 -22.19
N GLU A 64 7.07 -2.67 -22.96
CA GLU A 64 8.52 -2.85 -23.13
C GLU A 64 9.26 -2.64 -21.80
N LEU A 65 8.90 -1.58 -21.06
CA LEU A 65 9.56 -1.26 -19.79
C LEU A 65 9.12 -2.21 -18.67
N ALA A 66 7.87 -2.65 -18.69
CA ALA A 66 7.40 -3.68 -17.75
C ALA A 66 8.15 -5.00 -17.94
N LEU A 67 8.39 -5.44 -19.18
CA LEU A 67 9.21 -6.62 -19.49
C LEU A 67 10.71 -6.40 -19.19
N ALA A 68 11.18 -5.15 -19.18
CA ALA A 68 12.55 -4.82 -18.81
C ALA A 68 12.78 -4.75 -17.28
N LEU A 69 11.75 -4.98 -16.46
CA LEU A 69 11.90 -5.02 -15.01
C LEU A 69 12.83 -6.17 -14.59
N ARG A 70 13.67 -5.89 -13.59
CA ARG A 70 14.57 -6.88 -13.00
C ARG A 70 14.01 -7.38 -11.69
N GLU A 71 14.38 -8.61 -11.33
CA GLU A 71 14.00 -9.21 -10.04
C GLU A 71 14.37 -8.31 -8.85
N SER A 72 15.54 -7.67 -8.90
CA SER A 72 15.98 -6.74 -7.85
C SER A 72 15.05 -5.53 -7.65
N HIS A 73 14.33 -5.09 -8.68
CA HIS A 73 13.38 -3.98 -8.56
C HIS A 73 12.14 -4.41 -7.76
N LEU A 74 11.57 -5.58 -8.09
CA LEU A 74 10.37 -6.09 -7.42
C LEU A 74 10.69 -6.62 -6.03
N GLU A 75 11.86 -7.23 -5.84
CA GLU A 75 12.32 -7.68 -4.52
C GLU A 75 12.47 -6.52 -3.53
N LYS A 76 12.99 -5.37 -3.99
CA LYS A 76 13.09 -4.15 -3.17
C LYS A 76 11.72 -3.72 -2.65
N ILE A 77 10.71 -3.69 -3.52
CA ILE A 77 9.34 -3.33 -3.13
C ILE A 77 8.72 -4.36 -2.20
N ALA A 78 8.91 -5.66 -2.46
CA ALA A 78 8.46 -6.72 -1.57
C ALA A 78 9.10 -6.60 -0.17
N SER A 79 10.38 -6.22 -0.09
CA SER A 79 11.05 -5.96 1.19
C SER A 79 10.46 -4.77 1.94
N TYR A 80 10.10 -3.68 1.25
CA TYR A 80 9.42 -2.56 1.90
C TYR A 80 8.01 -2.91 2.35
N LEU A 81 7.25 -3.64 1.52
CA LEU A 81 5.91 -4.11 1.87
C LEU A 81 5.92 -5.04 3.09
N SER A 82 6.90 -5.94 3.19
CA SER A 82 7.10 -6.80 4.37
C SER A 82 7.36 -5.99 5.64
N ARG A 83 8.10 -4.88 5.54
CA ARG A 83 8.28 -3.95 6.66
C ARG A 83 6.97 -3.28 7.05
N CYS A 84 6.17 -2.82 6.08
CA CYS A 84 4.84 -2.26 6.35
C CYS A 84 3.98 -3.23 7.17
N GLY A 85 4.04 -4.54 6.91
CA GLY A 85 3.28 -5.52 7.70
C GLY A 85 3.80 -5.76 9.13
N THR A 86 4.98 -5.28 9.50
CA THR A 86 5.61 -5.55 10.81
C THR A 86 5.93 -4.29 11.61
N THR A 87 5.79 -3.11 11.00
CA THR A 87 6.03 -1.83 11.64
C THR A 87 4.77 -0.98 11.58
N ARG A 88 4.42 -0.38 12.72
CA ARG A 88 3.35 0.62 12.80
C ARG A 88 3.68 1.87 11.98
N ASN A 89 2.63 2.58 11.58
CA ASN A 89 2.76 3.91 11.00
C ASN A 89 2.93 4.97 12.12
N GLU A 90 4.14 5.50 12.29
CA GLU A 90 4.44 6.52 13.32
C GLU A 90 3.66 7.82 13.12
N GLU A 91 3.40 8.24 11.88
CA GLU A 91 2.68 9.49 11.59
C GLU A 91 1.21 9.39 12.04
N LEU A 92 0.53 8.29 11.73
CA LEU A 92 -0.84 8.04 12.21
C LEU A 92 -0.87 7.91 13.73
N PHE A 93 0.10 7.22 14.33
CA PHE A 93 0.20 7.11 15.78
C PHE A 93 0.33 8.49 16.45
N LEU A 94 1.18 9.37 15.91
CA LEU A 94 1.35 10.74 16.40
C LEU A 94 0.08 11.60 16.20
N GLN A 95 -0.73 11.31 15.20
CA GLN A 95 -2.05 11.94 15.00
C GLN A 95 -3.12 11.39 15.96
N GLY A 96 -2.75 10.44 16.83
CA GLY A 96 -3.62 9.88 17.85
C GLY A 96 -4.56 8.79 17.33
N TYR A 97 -4.24 8.17 16.18
CA TYR A 97 -4.87 6.93 15.77
C TYR A 97 -4.35 5.77 16.63
N HIS A 98 -5.16 4.72 16.75
CA HIS A 98 -4.77 3.51 17.47
C HIS A 98 -3.63 2.79 16.73
N ASP A 99 -2.77 2.14 17.49
CA ASP A 99 -1.67 1.35 16.92
C ASP A 99 -2.19 -0.03 16.50
N ILE A 100 -2.18 -0.30 15.20
CA ILE A 100 -2.53 -1.62 14.64
C ILE A 100 -1.32 -2.54 14.44
N GLY A 101 -0.10 -2.06 14.69
CA GLY A 101 1.13 -2.84 14.54
C GLY A 101 1.59 -3.04 13.09
N TRP A 102 0.93 -2.42 12.11
CA TRP A 102 1.32 -2.41 10.70
C TRP A 102 1.00 -1.06 10.04
N ASP A 103 1.57 -0.80 8.87
CA ASP A 103 1.44 0.44 8.10
C ASP A 103 0.51 0.25 6.89
N PRO A 104 -0.76 0.68 6.99
CA PRO A 104 -1.72 0.56 5.90
C PRO A 104 -1.48 1.59 4.79
N VAL A 105 -0.85 2.72 5.12
CA VAL A 105 -0.69 3.86 4.20
C VAL A 105 0.44 3.55 3.23
N ASP A 106 1.62 3.20 3.73
CA ASP A 106 2.76 2.88 2.86
C ASP A 106 2.52 1.57 2.09
N GLY A 107 1.89 0.58 2.75
CA GLY A 107 1.60 -0.72 2.17
C GLY A 107 0.73 -0.64 0.91
N GLU A 108 -0.36 0.14 0.94
CA GLU A 108 -1.22 0.39 -0.22
C GLU A 108 -0.41 0.94 -1.41
N ARG A 109 0.54 1.84 -1.14
CA ARG A 109 1.32 2.53 -2.17
C ARG A 109 2.30 1.59 -2.86
N PHE A 110 2.92 0.67 -2.11
CA PHE A 110 3.76 -0.37 -2.68
C PHE A 110 2.96 -1.37 -3.50
N LEU A 111 1.75 -1.74 -3.05
CA LEU A 111 0.84 -2.61 -3.82
C LEU A 111 0.41 -1.94 -5.13
N ASP A 112 0.11 -0.64 -5.13
CA ASP A 112 -0.19 0.12 -6.35
C ASP A 112 0.97 0.09 -7.35
N PHE A 113 2.22 0.23 -6.89
CA PHE A 113 3.39 0.09 -7.77
C PHE A 113 3.48 -1.32 -8.38
N LEU A 114 3.31 -2.37 -7.56
CA LEU A 114 3.33 -3.75 -8.05
C LEU A 114 2.21 -3.97 -9.08
N LYS A 115 1.01 -3.41 -8.85
CA LYS A 115 -0.10 -3.45 -9.81
C LYS A 115 0.31 -2.90 -11.18
N PHE A 116 1.00 -1.77 -11.25
CA PHE A 116 1.49 -1.20 -12.52
C PHE A 116 2.58 -2.04 -13.19
N CYS A 117 3.30 -2.87 -12.43
CA CYS A 117 4.30 -3.79 -12.99
C CYS A 117 3.67 -5.05 -13.59
N VAL A 118 2.55 -5.51 -13.02
CA VAL A 118 1.89 -6.77 -13.45
C VAL A 118 0.75 -6.55 -14.42
N TRP A 119 0.12 -5.38 -14.44
CA TRP A 119 -1.02 -5.08 -15.31
C TRP A 119 -0.72 -3.87 -16.18
N VAL A 120 -0.69 -4.09 -17.50
CA VAL A 120 -0.30 -3.06 -18.46
C VAL A 120 -1.22 -3.11 -19.67
N ASN A 121 -1.80 -1.97 -20.06
CA ASN A 121 -2.65 -1.83 -21.25
C ASN A 121 -3.83 -2.82 -21.34
N GLY A 122 -4.35 -3.30 -20.20
CA GLY A 122 -5.49 -4.22 -20.16
C GLY A 122 -5.13 -5.69 -20.09
N ASP A 123 -3.84 -6.03 -20.10
CA ASP A 123 -3.35 -7.41 -20.01
C ASP A 123 -2.35 -7.59 -18.86
N THR A 124 -2.20 -8.85 -18.44
CA THR A 124 -1.25 -9.25 -17.40
C THR A 124 0.13 -9.53 -18.01
N VAL A 125 1.17 -9.01 -17.36
CA VAL A 125 2.57 -9.38 -17.65
C VAL A 125 2.92 -10.59 -16.78
N GLU A 126 2.68 -11.78 -17.33
CA GLU A 126 2.78 -13.07 -16.60
C GLU A 126 4.12 -13.28 -15.89
N GLU A 127 5.23 -12.90 -16.52
CA GLU A 127 6.58 -13.03 -15.94
C GLU A 127 6.74 -12.20 -14.66
N ASN A 128 6.17 -10.98 -14.66
CA ASN A 128 6.17 -10.11 -13.48
C ASN A 128 5.19 -10.64 -12.42
N ALA A 129 4.02 -11.12 -12.83
CA ALA A 129 3.02 -11.67 -11.92
C ALA A 129 3.55 -12.90 -11.18
N ASP A 130 4.15 -13.86 -11.88
CA ASP A 130 4.79 -15.05 -11.29
C ASP A 130 5.85 -14.64 -10.27
N LEU A 131 6.73 -13.70 -10.64
CA LEU A 131 7.78 -13.24 -9.75
C LEU A 131 7.22 -12.54 -8.52
N VAL A 132 6.24 -11.64 -8.68
CA VAL A 132 5.58 -10.97 -7.54
C VAL A 132 4.97 -12.00 -6.60
N VAL A 133 4.21 -12.97 -7.12
CA VAL A 133 3.62 -14.04 -6.31
C VAL A 133 4.71 -14.79 -5.55
N ARG A 134 5.78 -15.23 -6.22
CA ARG A 134 6.91 -15.93 -5.57
C ARG A 134 7.58 -15.09 -4.48
N LEU A 135 7.75 -13.79 -4.70
CA LEU A 135 8.35 -12.89 -3.71
C LEU A 135 7.46 -12.70 -2.48
N LEU A 136 6.13 -12.62 -2.68
CA LEU A 136 5.15 -12.42 -1.61
C LEU A 136 4.95 -13.69 -0.78
N ILE A 137 4.82 -14.88 -1.38
CA ILE A 137 4.65 -16.12 -0.60
C ILE A 137 5.88 -16.46 0.27
N ARG A 138 7.08 -16.01 -0.15
CA ARG A 138 8.31 -16.16 0.64
C ARG A 138 8.41 -15.16 1.81
N ARG A 139 7.51 -14.18 1.87
CA ARG A 139 7.48 -13.12 2.88
C ARG A 139 6.04 -12.95 3.38
N PRO A 140 5.56 -13.84 4.28
CA PRO A 140 4.20 -13.78 4.80
C PRO A 140 3.89 -12.44 5.50
N ASP A 141 4.91 -11.72 5.94
CA ASP A 141 4.78 -10.36 6.49
C ASP A 141 4.22 -9.33 5.49
N CYS A 142 4.33 -9.58 4.18
CA CYS A 142 3.67 -8.74 3.17
C CYS A 142 2.14 -8.83 3.23
N LEU A 143 1.60 -9.87 3.86
CA LEU A 143 0.17 -10.02 4.09
C LEU A 143 -0.23 -9.29 5.37
N GLY A 144 -1.44 -8.73 5.37
CA GLY A 144 -2.05 -8.17 6.57
C GLY A 144 -2.09 -9.21 7.70
N PRO A 145 -1.93 -8.83 8.98
CA PRO A 145 -1.79 -9.77 10.10
C PRO A 145 -2.88 -10.85 10.15
N ALA A 146 -4.13 -10.48 9.89
CA ALA A 146 -5.27 -11.40 9.87
C ALA A 146 -5.21 -12.47 8.76
N LEU A 147 -4.41 -12.24 7.70
CA LEU A 147 -4.27 -13.14 6.54
C LEU A 147 -3.08 -14.10 6.63
N ARG A 148 -2.30 -14.05 7.72
CA ARG A 148 -1.09 -14.89 7.87
C ARG A 148 -1.38 -16.30 8.36
N GLY A 149 -2.55 -16.52 8.96
CA GLY A 149 -3.02 -17.83 9.44
C GLY A 149 -3.83 -18.60 8.40
N GLU A 150 -4.23 -19.82 8.76
CA GLU A 150 -5.10 -20.66 7.93
C GLU A 150 -6.58 -20.33 8.17
N GLY A 151 -7.31 -20.03 7.08
CA GLY A 151 -8.77 -19.86 7.10
C GLY A 151 -9.27 -18.55 7.73
N GLY A 152 -10.47 -18.09 7.34
CA GLY A 152 -11.22 -16.99 7.99
C GLY A 152 -10.61 -15.58 7.94
N GLY A 153 -9.33 -15.43 7.59
CA GLY A 153 -8.56 -14.20 7.75
C GLY A 153 -9.12 -12.98 7.05
N LEU A 154 -9.74 -13.15 5.87
CA LEU A 154 -10.33 -12.03 5.14
C LEU A 154 -11.58 -11.49 5.83
N LEU A 155 -12.47 -12.37 6.31
CA LEU A 155 -13.65 -11.95 7.06
C LEU A 155 -13.24 -11.21 8.33
N LYS A 156 -12.25 -11.76 9.05
CA LYS A 156 -11.66 -11.11 10.23
C LYS A 156 -11.08 -9.74 9.90
N ALA A 157 -10.26 -9.62 8.86
CA ALA A 157 -9.68 -8.34 8.43
C ALA A 157 -10.75 -7.29 8.08
N ILE A 158 -11.82 -7.70 7.39
CA ILE A 158 -12.93 -6.79 7.06
C ILE A 158 -13.68 -6.35 8.32
N ARG A 159 -13.99 -7.27 9.23
CA ARG A 159 -14.64 -6.95 10.52
C ARG A 159 -13.80 -5.98 11.34
N GLU A 160 -12.51 -6.25 11.48
CA GLU A 160 -11.55 -5.36 12.15
C GLU A 160 -11.54 -3.96 11.48
N GLY A 161 -11.51 -3.91 10.14
CA GLY A 161 -11.57 -2.64 9.40
C GLY A 161 -12.86 -1.83 9.64
N ILE A 162 -14.01 -2.49 9.71
CA ILE A 162 -15.29 -1.86 10.05
C ILE A 162 -15.24 -1.35 11.50
N ALA A 163 -14.77 -2.17 12.45
CA ALA A 163 -14.62 -1.77 13.84
C ALA A 163 -13.75 -0.51 13.99
N GLN A 164 -12.62 -0.45 13.27
CA GLN A 164 -11.76 0.74 13.27
C GLN A 164 -12.43 1.96 12.64
N SER A 165 -13.18 1.77 11.57
CA SER A 165 -13.93 2.85 10.92
C SER A 165 -14.99 3.44 11.88
N LEU A 166 -15.72 2.59 12.59
CA LEU A 166 -16.71 3.02 13.59
C LEU A 166 -16.06 3.67 14.81
N TYR A 167 -14.92 3.16 15.27
CA TYR A 167 -14.15 3.80 16.35
C TYR A 167 -13.77 5.24 15.98
N ILE A 168 -13.25 5.45 14.76
CA ILE A 168 -12.89 6.79 14.26
C ILE A 168 -14.14 7.67 14.14
N ALA A 169 -15.23 7.14 13.56
CA ALA A 169 -16.48 7.87 13.39
C ALA A 169 -17.09 8.31 14.73
N ARG A 170 -17.08 7.41 15.73
CA ARG A 170 -17.55 7.70 17.10
C ARG A 170 -16.70 8.78 17.77
N ARG A 171 -15.38 8.77 17.55
CA ARG A 171 -14.50 9.81 18.08
C ARG A 171 -14.78 11.19 17.46
N GLN A 172 -15.18 11.24 16.19
CA GLN A 172 -15.52 12.49 15.50
C GLN A 172 -16.91 13.00 15.87
N ASN A 173 -17.88 12.09 16.06
CA ASN A 173 -19.26 12.42 16.37
C ASN A 173 -19.82 11.48 17.46
N PRO A 174 -19.50 11.72 18.74
CA PRO A 174 -19.78 10.76 19.82
C PRO A 174 -21.27 10.61 20.14
N ASP A 175 -22.08 11.62 19.82
CA ASP A 175 -23.52 11.67 20.15
C ASP A 175 -24.41 11.13 19.02
N ASP A 176 -23.83 10.66 17.92
CA ASP A 176 -24.60 10.10 16.80
C ASP A 176 -25.19 8.72 17.18
N PRO A 177 -26.52 8.59 17.25
CA PRO A 177 -27.17 7.35 17.69
C PRO A 177 -26.95 6.19 16.70
N VAL A 178 -26.74 6.48 15.42
CA VAL A 178 -26.49 5.46 14.40
C VAL A 178 -25.11 4.84 14.60
N ILE A 179 -24.10 5.68 14.85
CA ILE A 179 -22.73 5.23 15.11
C ILE A 179 -22.67 4.44 16.42
N GLN A 180 -23.37 4.88 17.47
CA GLN A 180 -23.40 4.17 18.74
C GLN A 180 -24.03 2.78 18.60
N ALA A 181 -25.18 2.68 17.91
CA ALA A 181 -25.85 1.40 17.67
C ALA A 181 -24.95 0.44 16.85
N ALA A 182 -24.37 0.93 15.75
CA ALA A 182 -23.47 0.11 14.92
C ALA A 182 -22.22 -0.35 15.67
N TYR A 183 -21.63 0.51 16.52
CA TYR A 183 -20.46 0.14 17.31
C TYR A 183 -20.80 -0.92 18.37
N GLN A 184 -21.99 -0.83 18.97
CA GLN A 184 -22.45 -1.83 19.94
C GLN A 184 -22.71 -3.18 19.27
N GLU A 185 -23.31 -3.19 18.07
CA GLU A 185 -23.55 -4.42 17.29
C GLU A 185 -22.25 -5.19 17.01
N ILE A 186 -21.15 -4.48 16.71
CA ILE A 186 -19.84 -5.12 16.48
C ILE A 186 -19.27 -5.71 17.77
N ILE A 187 -19.35 -4.98 18.90
CA ILE A 187 -18.88 -5.50 20.19
C ILE A 187 -19.67 -6.76 20.57
N ASP A 188 -20.98 -6.74 20.35
CA ASP A 188 -21.86 -7.87 20.65
C ASP A 188 -21.51 -9.09 19.76
N ASP A 189 -21.24 -8.88 18.46
CA ASP A 189 -20.78 -9.95 17.54
C ASP A 189 -19.40 -10.51 17.92
N GLU A 190 -18.42 -9.66 18.28
CA GLU A 190 -17.10 -10.13 18.76
C GLU A 190 -17.21 -10.93 20.07
N SER A 191 -18.05 -10.48 21.01
CA SER A 191 -18.27 -11.18 22.27
C SER A 191 -18.90 -12.57 22.06
N MET A 192 -19.85 -12.68 21.12
CA MET A 192 -20.44 -13.95 20.72
C MET A 192 -19.43 -14.86 20.00
N HIS A 193 -18.51 -14.30 19.21
CA HIS A 193 -17.54 -15.11 18.48
C HIS A 193 -16.46 -15.69 19.41
N ASN A 194 -15.96 -14.89 20.36
CA ASN A 194 -14.99 -15.35 21.37
C ASN A 194 -15.55 -16.45 22.28
N LEU A 195 -16.86 -16.44 22.57
CA LEU A 195 -17.54 -17.51 23.32
C LEU A 195 -17.68 -18.83 22.55
N ASN A 196 -17.60 -18.80 21.22
CA ASN A 196 -17.73 -19.97 20.35
C ASN A 196 -16.37 -20.56 19.94
N GLU A 197 -15.26 -19.88 20.24
CA GLU A 197 -13.89 -20.33 19.97
C GLU A 197 -13.16 -20.89 21.23
N GLU A 198 -13.77 -20.82 22.43
CA GLU A 198 -13.36 -21.54 23.65
C GLU A 198 -13.99 -22.94 23.74
#